data_AF-A0A2R6J504-F1
#
_entry.id   AF-A0A2R6J504-F1
#
_cell.length_a   1.000
_cell.length_b   1.000
_cell.length_c   1.000
_cell.angle_alpha   90.00
_cell.angle_beta   90.00
_cell.angle_gamma   90.00
#
_symmetry.space_group_name_H-M   'P 1'
#
loop_
_entity.id
_entity.type
_entity.pdbx_description
1 polymer ?
#
loop_
_entity_poly.entity_id
_entity_poly.type
_entity_poly.pdbx_seq_one_letter_code
_entity_poly.pdbx_strand_id
1 'polypeptide(L)'
;MTDTRAQSPLDFAIAMGIFLVAVTFVFTFIPSLTAPFVEGNQDRSATADRVASHLAEGALGDPTDPFVVNETCATVFFDASTDDGDIPSGCGFSGDDTDERVGVDGDRLRVNVTVEQVDPDASRDARFRTVCHNDTHGVVHEANGSTGCDVRYTVGDEPSDSSSIVVARRVVTIPGCSFGVRSCDAIMKVRVW
;
A
#
# COMPACT_ATOMS: atom_id res chain seq x y z
N MET A 1 -35.91 -12.55 -71.87
CA MET A 1 -34.70 -13.01 -71.16
C MET A 1 -34.48 -12.06 -70.00
N THR A 2 -34.74 -12.52 -68.78
CA THR A 2 -34.50 -11.75 -67.56
C THR A 2 -33.01 -11.84 -67.23
N ASP A 3 -32.31 -10.72 -67.40
CA ASP A 3 -30.92 -10.56 -66.99
C ASP A 3 -30.85 -10.66 -65.46
N THR A 4 -30.62 -11.87 -64.95
CA THR A 4 -30.39 -12.10 -63.53
C THR A 4 -29.00 -11.58 -63.21
N ARG A 5 -28.91 -10.29 -62.87
CA ARG A 5 -27.71 -9.68 -62.31
C ARG A 5 -27.35 -10.40 -61.01
N ALA A 6 -26.46 -11.39 -61.10
CA ALA A 6 -25.78 -11.93 -59.94
C ALA A 6 -24.92 -10.79 -59.35
N GLN A 7 -25.36 -10.29 -58.20
CA GLN A 7 -24.69 -9.25 -57.43
C GLN A 7 -23.28 -9.72 -57.06
N SER A 8 -22.30 -8.82 -57.16
CA SER A 8 -20.92 -9.19 -57.45
C SER A 8 -20.25 -9.98 -56.31
N PRO A 9 -19.61 -11.14 -56.59
CA PRO A 9 -18.80 -11.85 -55.59
C PRO A 9 -17.63 -11.01 -55.06
N LEU A 10 -17.30 -9.92 -55.76
CA LEU A 10 -16.29 -8.95 -55.38
C LEU A 10 -16.72 -8.09 -54.18
N ASP A 11 -17.98 -7.63 -54.14
CA ASP A 11 -18.51 -6.89 -52.98
C ASP A 11 -18.54 -7.77 -51.72
N PHE A 12 -18.86 -9.05 -51.87
CA PHE A 12 -18.79 -10.03 -50.79
C PHE A 12 -17.36 -10.23 -50.28
N ALA A 13 -16.39 -10.37 -51.18
CA ALA A 13 -14.98 -10.51 -50.81
C ALA A 13 -14.44 -9.28 -50.07
N ILE A 14 -14.83 -8.07 -50.50
CA ILE A 14 -14.45 -6.82 -49.84
C ILE A 14 -15.07 -6.74 -48.44
N ALA A 15 -16.37 -7.01 -48.33
CA ALA A 15 -17.06 -7.00 -47.03
C ALA A 15 -16.46 -8.02 -46.05
N MET A 16 -16.17 -9.23 -46.53
CA MET A 16 -15.52 -10.27 -45.73
C MET A 16 -14.10 -9.86 -45.31
N GLY A 17 -13.34 -9.21 -46.21
CA GLY A 17 -12.01 -8.70 -45.89
C GLY A 17 -12.03 -7.63 -44.79
N ILE A 18 -12.93 -6.64 -44.91
CA ILE A 18 -13.12 -5.60 -43.88
C ILE A 18 -13.55 -6.24 -42.55
N PHE A 19 -14.47 -7.19 -42.58
CA PHE A 19 -14.92 -7.91 -41.40
C PHE A 19 -13.77 -8.64 -40.70
N LEU A 20 -12.96 -9.40 -41.43
CA LEU A 20 -11.82 -10.12 -40.86
C LEU A 20 -10.78 -9.16 -40.27
N VAL A 21 -10.47 -8.06 -40.94
CA VAL A 21 -9.56 -7.03 -40.41
C VAL A 21 -10.10 -6.42 -39.12
N ALA A 22 -11.39 -6.08 -39.07
CA ALA A 22 -12.02 -5.54 -37.87
C ALA A 22 -12.00 -6.55 -36.71
N VAL A 23 -12.30 -7.82 -36.98
CA VAL A 23 -12.26 -8.90 -35.98
C VAL A 23 -10.83 -9.11 -35.45
N THR A 24 -9.83 -9.15 -36.33
CA THR A 24 -8.42 -9.24 -35.91
C THR A 24 -8.02 -8.05 -35.04
N PHE A 25 -8.42 -6.82 -35.42
CA PHE A 25 -8.19 -5.63 -34.61
C PHE A 25 -8.83 -5.73 -33.23
N VAL A 26 -10.08 -6.18 -33.14
CA VAL A 26 -10.78 -6.39 -31.86
C VAL A 26 -10.01 -7.37 -30.97
N PHE A 27 -9.59 -8.52 -31.52
CA PHE A 27 -8.85 -9.51 -30.74
C PHE A 27 -7.43 -9.08 -30.34
N THR A 28 -6.79 -8.16 -31.05
CA THR A 28 -5.47 -7.64 -30.68
C THR A 28 -5.54 -6.45 -29.72
N PHE A 29 -6.55 -5.58 -29.86
CA PHE A 29 -6.67 -4.36 -29.06
C PHE A 29 -7.45 -4.54 -27.76
N ILE A 30 -8.55 -5.31 -27.73
CA ILE A 30 -9.35 -5.47 -26.50
C ILE A 30 -8.51 -6.03 -25.34
N PRO A 31 -7.70 -7.10 -25.51
CA PRO A 31 -6.90 -7.63 -24.41
C PRO A 31 -5.96 -6.58 -23.80
N SER A 32 -5.39 -5.70 -24.64
CA SER A 32 -4.49 -4.62 -24.23
C SER A 32 -5.19 -3.54 -23.39
N LEU A 33 -6.49 -3.30 -23.63
CA LEU A 33 -7.29 -2.37 -22.84
C LEU A 33 -7.67 -2.96 -21.48
N THR A 34 -7.83 -4.28 -21.39
CA THR A 34 -8.19 -4.98 -20.15
C THR A 34 -6.98 -5.38 -19.31
N ALA A 35 -5.81 -5.53 -19.92
CA ALA A 35 -4.56 -5.90 -19.25
C ALA A 35 -4.29 -5.15 -17.93
N PRO A 36 -4.40 -3.80 -17.84
CA PRO A 36 -4.13 -3.10 -16.58
C PRO A 36 -5.10 -3.46 -15.44
N PHE A 37 -6.32 -3.94 -15.75
CA PHE A 37 -7.30 -4.36 -14.75
C PHE A 37 -7.15 -5.83 -14.36
N VAL A 38 -6.56 -6.65 -15.23
CA VAL A 38 -6.37 -8.09 -15.02
C VAL A 38 -5.00 -8.39 -14.41
N GLU A 39 -3.98 -7.58 -14.70
CA GLU A 39 -2.61 -7.74 -14.20
C GLU A 39 -2.42 -7.32 -12.72
N GLY A 40 -3.50 -7.12 -11.96
CA GLY A 40 -3.47 -6.96 -10.49
C GLY A 40 -2.79 -5.70 -9.94
N ASN A 41 -2.07 -4.93 -10.76
CA ASN A 41 -1.41 -3.70 -10.31
C ASN A 41 -2.40 -2.59 -9.92
N GLN A 42 -3.58 -2.51 -10.55
CA GLN A 42 -4.63 -1.59 -10.13
C GLN A 42 -5.16 -1.96 -8.74
N ASP A 43 -5.42 -3.25 -8.48
CA ASP A 43 -5.84 -3.76 -7.18
C ASP A 43 -4.79 -3.47 -6.09
N ARG A 44 -3.50 -3.66 -6.39
CA ARG A 44 -2.39 -3.33 -5.47
C ARG A 44 -2.33 -1.84 -5.15
N SER A 45 -2.49 -0.97 -6.16
CA SER A 45 -2.44 0.48 -5.96
C SER A 45 -3.59 1.01 -5.11
N ALA A 46 -4.81 0.53 -5.37
CA ALA A 46 -5.99 0.87 -4.58
C ALA A 46 -5.87 0.31 -3.15
N THR A 47 -5.32 -0.90 -3.00
CA THR A 47 -5.10 -1.50 -1.68
C THR A 47 -4.06 -0.73 -0.87
N ALA A 48 -2.90 -0.40 -1.47
CA ALA A 48 -1.85 0.37 -0.80
C ALA A 48 -2.37 1.73 -0.32
N ASP A 49 -3.13 2.43 -1.17
CA ASP A 49 -3.72 3.72 -0.82
C ASP A 49 -4.78 3.60 0.29
N ARG A 50 -5.67 2.61 0.18
CA ARG A 50 -6.70 2.33 1.19
C ARG A 50 -6.09 1.99 2.55
N VAL A 51 -5.09 1.11 2.60
CA VAL A 51 -4.40 0.74 3.84
C VAL A 51 -3.70 1.97 4.43
N ALA A 52 -2.99 2.75 3.60
CA ALA A 52 -2.31 3.95 4.07
C ALA A 52 -3.28 5.00 4.63
N SER A 53 -4.42 5.24 3.97
CA SER A 53 -5.44 6.16 4.47
C SER A 53 -6.12 5.62 5.73
N HIS A 54 -6.50 4.33 5.76
CA HIS A 54 -7.12 3.73 6.95
C HIS A 54 -6.23 3.86 8.19
N LEU A 55 -4.95 3.54 8.06
CA LEU A 55 -3.98 3.65 9.14
C LEU A 55 -3.75 5.11 9.58
N ALA A 56 -3.59 6.02 8.63
CA ALA A 56 -3.28 7.42 8.92
C ALA A 56 -4.48 8.20 9.47
N GLU A 57 -5.69 7.90 9.00
CA GLU A 57 -6.88 8.71 9.29
C GLU A 57 -7.65 8.23 10.51
N GLY A 58 -7.42 7.00 11.00
CA GLY A 58 -8.15 6.55 12.19
C GLY A 58 -7.75 5.23 12.82
N ALA A 59 -7.08 4.30 12.12
CA ALA A 59 -6.75 3.02 12.77
C ALA A 59 -5.70 3.19 13.87
N LEU A 60 -4.67 3.99 13.61
CA LEU A 60 -3.58 4.24 14.57
C LEU A 60 -3.87 5.41 15.51
N GLY A 61 -5.07 5.98 15.53
CA GLY A 61 -5.36 7.24 16.23
C GLY A 61 -6.86 7.48 16.43
N ASP A 62 -7.24 8.73 16.60
CA ASP A 62 -8.66 9.12 16.69
C ASP A 62 -9.18 9.51 15.30
N PRO A 63 -10.26 8.90 14.78
CA PRO A 63 -10.86 9.28 13.50
C PRO A 63 -11.30 10.75 13.39
N THR A 64 -11.46 11.43 14.53
CA THR A 64 -11.80 12.87 14.59
C THR A 64 -10.57 13.78 14.50
N ASP A 65 -9.36 13.25 14.63
CA ASP A 65 -8.08 13.93 14.46
C ASP A 65 -7.17 13.14 13.51
N PRO A 66 -7.49 13.10 12.20
CA PRO A 66 -6.77 12.28 11.23
C PRO A 66 -5.32 12.75 11.09
N PHE A 67 -4.44 11.82 10.71
CA PHE A 67 -2.99 11.99 10.61
C PHE A 67 -2.27 12.19 11.94
N VAL A 68 -2.96 12.13 13.08
CA VAL A 68 -2.36 12.12 14.41
C VAL A 68 -2.38 10.69 14.96
N VAL A 69 -1.18 10.14 15.16
CA VAL A 69 -0.99 8.76 15.62
C VAL A 69 -1.00 8.72 17.14
N ASN A 70 -1.83 7.84 17.70
CA ASN A 70 -1.79 7.46 19.09
C ASN A 70 -0.67 6.44 19.33
N GLU A 71 0.25 6.76 20.24
CA GLU A 71 1.39 5.91 20.57
C GLU A 71 0.98 4.49 20.97
N THR A 72 -0.05 4.33 21.81
CA THR A 72 -0.47 3.01 22.28
C THR A 72 -1.02 2.16 21.13
N CYS A 73 -1.89 2.74 20.29
CA CYS A 73 -2.43 2.02 19.13
C CYS A 73 -1.34 1.67 18.11
N ALA A 74 -0.38 2.56 17.86
CA ALA A 74 0.75 2.26 16.99
C ALA A 74 1.64 1.16 17.56
N THR A 75 2.04 1.23 18.83
CA THR A 75 2.88 0.22 19.46
C THR A 75 2.23 -1.16 19.40
N VAL A 76 0.93 -1.26 19.70
CA VAL A 76 0.19 -2.52 19.60
C VAL A 76 0.06 -3.02 18.16
N PHE A 77 -0.21 -2.11 17.21
CA PHE A 77 -0.32 -2.48 15.79
C PHE A 77 0.97 -3.10 15.25
N PHE A 78 2.12 -2.51 15.61
CA PHE A 78 3.45 -2.91 15.12
C PHE A 78 4.11 -4.03 15.94
N ASP A 79 3.56 -4.37 17.11
CA ASP A 79 4.00 -5.52 17.88
C ASP A 79 3.36 -6.81 17.34
N ALA A 80 4.21 -7.62 16.68
CA ALA A 80 3.82 -8.92 16.12
C ALA A 80 3.45 -9.97 17.18
N SER A 81 3.68 -9.70 18.47
CA SER A 81 3.31 -10.58 19.58
C SER A 81 1.97 -10.22 20.23
N THR A 82 1.34 -9.11 19.82
CA THR A 82 0.02 -8.73 20.32
C THR A 82 -1.06 -9.59 19.68
N ASP A 83 -1.96 -10.17 20.49
CA ASP A 83 -3.18 -10.85 20.04
C ASP A 83 -4.38 -9.86 20.00
N ASP A 84 -5.46 -10.19 19.28
CA ASP A 84 -6.65 -9.31 19.15
C ASP A 84 -7.24 -8.88 20.50
N GLY A 85 -7.21 -9.77 21.50
CA GLY A 85 -7.72 -9.49 22.84
C GLY A 85 -6.93 -8.44 23.63
N ASP A 86 -5.69 -8.16 23.25
CA ASP A 86 -4.82 -7.18 23.89
C ASP A 86 -4.88 -5.81 23.21
N ILE A 87 -5.64 -5.67 22.12
CA ILE A 87 -5.84 -4.41 21.42
C ILE A 87 -6.73 -3.47 22.28
N PRO A 88 -6.22 -2.28 22.67
CA PRO A 88 -7.00 -1.35 23.49
C PRO A 88 -8.27 -0.86 22.79
N SER A 89 -9.33 -0.68 23.56
CA SER A 89 -10.56 -0.06 23.06
C SER A 89 -10.27 1.37 22.60
N GLY A 90 -10.54 1.66 21.33
CA GLY A 90 -10.31 2.97 20.71
C GLY A 90 -9.33 2.93 19.53
N CYS A 91 -8.56 1.85 19.37
CA CYS A 91 -7.81 1.61 18.13
C CYS A 91 -8.78 1.17 17.02
N GLY A 92 -8.60 1.68 15.81
CA GLY A 92 -9.52 1.44 14.69
C GLY A 92 -9.21 0.19 13.87
N PHE A 93 -8.57 -0.81 14.48
CA PHE A 93 -8.22 -2.10 13.89
C PHE A 93 -8.50 -3.25 14.86
N SER A 94 -8.58 -4.47 14.32
CA SER A 94 -8.74 -5.73 15.04
C SER A 94 -8.07 -6.84 14.25
N GLY A 95 -7.73 -7.96 14.89
CA GLY A 95 -7.13 -9.12 14.26
C GLY A 95 -5.79 -9.51 14.86
N ASP A 96 -5.44 -10.78 14.67
CA ASP A 96 -4.26 -11.40 15.26
C ASP A 96 -3.03 -11.19 14.36
N ASP A 97 -3.22 -11.06 13.06
CA ASP A 97 -2.14 -10.81 12.10
C ASP A 97 -2.24 -9.45 11.38
N THR A 98 -1.18 -9.10 10.65
CA THR A 98 -1.08 -7.81 9.95
C THR A 98 -2.13 -7.67 8.86
N ASP A 99 -2.41 -8.74 8.12
CA ASP A 99 -3.31 -8.71 6.96
C ASP A 99 -4.75 -8.51 7.44
N GLU A 100 -5.15 -9.16 8.55
CA GLU A 100 -6.42 -8.92 9.23
C GLU A 100 -6.54 -7.48 9.73
N ARG A 101 -5.52 -6.97 10.42
CA ARG A 101 -5.50 -5.60 10.96
C ARG A 101 -5.64 -4.52 9.89
N VAL A 102 -5.12 -4.76 8.67
CA VAL A 102 -5.25 -3.82 7.55
C VAL A 102 -6.40 -4.16 6.59
N GLY A 103 -7.14 -5.24 6.84
CA GLY A 103 -8.26 -5.69 6.02
C GLY A 103 -7.87 -6.11 4.61
N VAL A 104 -6.77 -6.85 4.48
CA VAL A 104 -6.24 -7.37 3.20
C VAL A 104 -6.32 -8.90 3.18
N ASP A 105 -6.58 -9.45 1.99
CA ASP A 105 -6.54 -10.89 1.76
C ASP A 105 -5.07 -11.33 1.64
N GLY A 106 -4.54 -11.83 2.76
CA GLY A 106 -3.16 -12.29 2.89
C GLY A 106 -2.78 -13.39 1.91
N ASP A 107 -3.71 -14.16 1.34
CA ASP A 107 -3.39 -15.18 0.34
C ASP A 107 -3.09 -14.57 -1.04
N ARG A 108 -3.60 -13.37 -1.30
CA ARG A 108 -3.53 -12.70 -2.61
C ARG A 108 -2.54 -11.58 -2.68
N LEU A 109 -2.38 -10.85 -1.58
CA LEU A 109 -1.56 -9.66 -1.49
C LEU A 109 -0.70 -9.75 -0.24
N ARG A 110 0.51 -9.21 -0.32
CA ARG A 110 1.36 -9.02 0.86
C ARG A 110 1.50 -7.54 1.14
N VAL A 111 1.47 -7.19 2.42
CA VAL A 111 1.57 -5.79 2.88
C VAL A 111 2.74 -5.64 3.83
N ASN A 112 3.47 -4.55 3.67
CA ASN A 112 4.49 -4.11 4.62
C ASN A 112 4.23 -2.65 4.96
N VAL A 113 4.19 -2.36 6.25
CA VAL A 113 3.99 -1.01 6.77
C VAL A 113 5.21 -0.63 7.57
N THR A 114 5.82 0.51 7.24
CA THR A 114 6.96 1.07 7.96
C THR A 114 6.70 2.54 8.25
N VAL A 115 7.06 3.02 9.44
CA VAL A 115 7.05 4.43 9.79
C VAL A 115 8.49 4.93 9.90
N GLU A 116 8.83 5.94 9.11
CA GLU A 116 10.17 6.50 8.99
C GLU A 116 10.19 7.98 9.37
N GLN A 117 11.06 8.36 10.29
CA GLN A 117 11.41 9.76 10.53
C GLN A 117 12.39 10.23 9.45
N VAL A 118 12.22 11.48 9.00
CA VAL A 118 13.09 12.09 7.98
C VAL A 118 14.03 13.08 8.64
N ASP A 119 15.32 12.80 8.61
CA ASP A 119 16.37 13.75 8.99
C ASP A 119 16.74 14.63 7.76
N PRO A 120 16.36 15.92 7.74
CA PRO A 120 16.63 16.79 6.60
C PRO A 120 18.12 17.08 6.39
N ASP A 121 18.96 16.90 7.42
CA ASP A 121 20.38 17.20 7.38
C ASP A 121 21.23 15.97 6.96
N ALA A 122 20.64 14.77 7.00
CA ALA A 122 21.28 13.54 6.57
C ALA A 122 21.12 13.26 5.07
N SER A 123 22.10 12.59 4.48
CA SER A 123 22.13 12.26 3.05
C SER A 123 21.82 10.79 2.77
N ARG A 124 21.23 10.51 1.60
CA ARG A 124 20.95 9.15 1.10
C ARG A 124 20.13 8.34 2.10
N ASP A 125 20.52 7.10 2.39
CA ASP A 125 19.75 6.17 3.21
C ASP A 125 19.73 6.59 4.69
N ALA A 126 20.75 7.32 5.16
CA ALA A 126 20.80 7.85 6.52
C ALA A 126 19.72 8.92 6.80
N ARG A 127 19.03 9.39 5.76
CA ARG A 127 17.91 10.34 5.83
C ARG A 127 16.66 9.72 6.44
N PHE A 128 16.44 8.43 6.23
CA PHE A 128 15.25 7.73 6.71
C PHE A 128 15.66 6.89 7.92
N ARG A 129 14.98 7.10 9.04
CA ARG A 129 15.22 6.37 10.28
C ARG A 129 13.93 5.74 10.73
N THR A 130 13.91 4.43 10.91
CA THR A 130 12.73 3.72 11.39
C THR A 130 12.33 4.26 12.76
N VAL A 131 11.05 4.59 12.92
CA VAL A 131 10.47 4.97 14.21
C VAL A 131 10.29 3.71 15.06
N CYS A 132 10.50 3.82 16.36
CA CYS A 132 10.25 2.73 17.30
C CYS A 132 9.79 3.26 18.65
N HIS A 133 9.08 2.41 19.40
CA HIS A 133 8.77 2.63 20.80
C HIS A 133 9.89 2.06 21.68
N ASN A 134 10.27 2.83 22.70
CA ASN A 134 11.17 2.44 23.76
C ASN A 134 10.48 2.64 25.12
N ASP A 135 10.46 1.63 25.97
CA ASP A 135 9.76 1.65 27.27
C ASP A 135 10.29 2.74 28.22
N THR A 136 11.53 3.20 28.03
CA THR A 136 12.19 4.23 28.85
C THR A 136 12.05 5.63 28.26
N HIS A 137 11.99 5.76 26.94
CA HIS A 137 12.10 7.03 26.22
C HIS A 137 10.88 7.39 25.36
N GLY A 138 9.86 6.53 25.32
CA GLY A 138 8.67 6.68 24.48
C GLY A 138 8.98 6.48 23.00
N VAL A 139 8.28 7.21 22.13
CA VAL A 139 8.52 7.16 20.67
C VAL A 139 9.82 7.86 20.29
N VAL A 140 10.76 7.07 19.77
CA VAL A 140 12.08 7.48 19.29
C VAL A 140 12.29 7.01 17.85
N HIS A 141 13.46 7.29 17.27
CA HIS A 141 13.87 6.69 16.01
C HIS A 141 15.18 5.93 16.18
N GLU A 142 15.44 4.97 15.30
CA GLU A 142 16.71 4.26 15.26
C GLU A 142 17.83 5.23 14.88
N ALA A 143 18.71 5.53 15.84
CA ALA A 143 20.05 6.03 15.56
C ALA A 143 20.98 4.84 15.33
N ASN A 144 22.09 5.05 14.60
CA ASN A 144 23.14 4.02 14.45
C ASN A 144 23.66 3.55 15.82
N GLY A 145 23.04 2.53 16.41
CA GLY A 145 23.63 1.63 17.41
C GLY A 145 23.43 1.89 18.90
N SER A 146 22.43 2.64 19.41
CA SER A 146 22.36 2.81 20.89
C SER A 146 21.02 3.10 21.58
N THR A 147 19.88 3.20 20.88
CA THR A 147 18.57 3.25 21.58
C THR A 147 17.94 1.87 21.42
N GLY A 148 17.64 1.20 22.53
CA GLY A 148 16.88 -0.06 22.48
C GLY A 148 15.55 0.22 21.79
N CYS A 149 15.24 -0.46 20.70
CA CYS A 149 13.88 -0.45 20.17
C CYS A 149 13.19 -1.68 20.72
N ASP A 150 12.18 -1.46 21.56
CA ASP A 150 11.37 -2.54 22.12
C ASP A 150 10.36 -2.97 21.05
N VAL A 151 9.66 -2.00 20.44
CA VAL A 151 8.76 -2.24 19.30
C VAL A 151 9.14 -1.33 18.14
N ARG A 152 9.61 -1.92 17.03
CA ARG A 152 9.86 -1.17 15.79
C ARG A 152 8.56 -0.91 15.07
N TYR A 153 8.36 0.29 14.52
CA TYR A 153 7.19 0.59 13.70
C TYR A 153 7.39 0.09 12.27
N THR A 154 7.59 -1.22 12.17
CA THR A 154 7.68 -1.98 10.93
C THR A 154 6.96 -3.32 11.11
N VAL A 155 6.05 -3.65 10.21
CA VAL A 155 5.29 -4.89 10.25
C VAL A 155 5.05 -5.41 8.83
N GLY A 156 4.87 -6.72 8.71
CA GLY A 156 4.76 -7.43 7.43
C GLY A 156 6.12 -7.77 6.83
N ASP A 157 6.13 -8.75 5.93
CA ASP A 157 7.36 -9.24 5.28
C ASP A 157 8.04 -8.14 4.47
N GLU A 158 9.39 -8.10 4.41
CA GLU A 158 10.04 -7.18 3.46
C GLU A 158 9.95 -7.77 2.04
N PRO A 159 9.51 -6.99 1.04
CA PRO A 159 9.44 -7.47 -0.33
C PRO A 159 10.82 -7.85 -0.88
N SER A 160 10.86 -8.86 -1.74
CA SER A 160 12.09 -9.24 -2.44
C SER A 160 12.42 -8.27 -3.58
N ASP A 161 13.70 -8.15 -3.93
CA ASP A 161 14.20 -7.28 -5.01
C ASP A 161 13.62 -7.58 -6.41
N SER A 162 12.96 -8.73 -6.57
CA SER A 162 12.34 -9.17 -7.84
C SER A 162 10.83 -8.92 -7.92
N SER A 163 10.21 -8.41 -6.85
CA SER A 163 8.76 -8.18 -6.78
C SER A 163 8.34 -6.84 -7.39
N SER A 164 7.16 -6.80 -8.02
CA SER A 164 6.53 -5.55 -8.47
C SER A 164 5.82 -4.88 -7.29
N ILE A 165 6.49 -3.93 -6.64
CA ILE A 165 6.01 -3.28 -5.42
C ILE A 165 5.29 -1.98 -5.75
N VAL A 166 4.09 -1.79 -5.20
CA VAL A 166 3.38 -0.50 -5.18
C VAL A 166 3.56 0.13 -3.80
N VAL A 167 3.82 1.44 -3.76
CA VAL A 167 4.09 2.17 -2.51
C VAL A 167 3.14 3.34 -2.36
N ALA A 168 2.40 3.38 -1.25
CA ALA A 168 1.67 4.55 -0.79
C ALA A 168 2.42 5.20 0.39
N ARG A 169 2.38 6.53 0.47
CA ARG A 169 3.00 7.30 1.56
C ARG A 169 2.00 8.26 2.17
N ARG A 170 2.07 8.44 3.49
CA ARG A 170 1.33 9.44 4.25
C ARG A 170 2.28 10.12 5.23
N VAL A 171 2.10 11.42 5.44
CA VAL A 171 2.75 12.13 6.54
C VAL A 171 1.82 12.01 7.74
N VAL A 172 2.37 11.58 8.88
CA VAL A 172 1.64 11.44 10.14
C VAL A 172 2.41 12.15 11.24
N THR A 173 1.69 12.67 12.23
CA THR A 173 2.26 13.31 13.42
C THR A 173 2.16 12.35 14.60
N ILE A 174 3.25 12.15 15.33
CA ILE A 174 3.26 11.30 16.53
C ILE A 174 3.48 12.17 17.77
N PRO A 175 2.43 12.54 18.53
CA PRO A 175 2.57 13.39 19.71
C PRO A 175 3.53 12.79 20.73
N GLY A 176 4.31 13.64 21.40
CA GLY A 176 5.23 13.20 22.45
C GLY A 176 6.51 12.52 21.96
N CYS A 177 6.79 12.51 20.65
CA CYS A 177 8.01 11.94 20.11
C CYS A 177 9.28 12.64 20.62
N SER A 178 10.38 11.90 20.65
CA SER A 178 11.72 12.41 20.97
C SER A 178 12.67 12.20 19.79
N PHE A 179 12.40 12.88 18.66
CA PHE A 179 13.22 12.79 17.45
C PHE A 179 14.42 13.74 17.42
N GLY A 180 14.69 14.50 18.49
CA GLY A 180 15.78 15.48 18.51
C GLY A 180 15.61 16.66 17.53
N VAL A 181 14.44 16.77 16.89
CA VAL A 181 14.02 17.86 15.99
C VAL A 181 12.72 18.48 16.51
N ARG A 182 12.34 19.66 15.98
CA ARG A 182 11.14 20.39 16.43
C ARG A 182 9.81 19.80 15.96
N SER A 183 9.83 18.86 15.01
CA SER A 183 8.64 18.25 14.42
C SER A 183 8.58 16.76 14.75
N CYS A 184 7.39 16.29 15.12
CA CYS A 184 7.09 14.87 15.30
C CYS A 184 6.46 14.23 14.06
N ASP A 185 6.75 14.82 12.91
CA ASP A 185 6.24 14.33 11.63
C ASP A 185 7.09 13.15 11.17
N ALA A 186 6.43 12.08 10.79
CA ALA A 186 7.01 10.88 10.21
C ALA A 186 6.30 10.53 8.89
N ILE A 187 6.98 9.78 8.05
CA ILE A 187 6.42 9.22 6.82
C ILE A 187 6.02 7.79 7.10
N MET A 188 4.72 7.51 7.06
CA MET A 188 4.22 6.15 6.98
C MET A 188 4.26 5.69 5.54
N LYS A 189 4.89 4.55 5.31
CA LYS A 189 5.10 3.92 4.02
C LYS A 189 4.41 2.57 4.01
N VAL A 190 3.46 2.41 3.10
CA VAL A 190 2.75 1.14 2.87
C VAL A 190 3.22 0.59 1.54
N ARG A 191 3.76 -0.62 1.55
CA ARG A 191 4.19 -1.37 0.37
C ARG A 191 3.25 -2.55 0.16
N VAL A 192 2.82 -2.77 -1.08
CA VAL A 192 1.95 -3.89 -1.47
C VAL A 192 2.51 -4.57 -2.71
N TRP A 193 2.57 -5.90 -2.72
CA TRP A 193 3.00 -6.72 -3.85
C TRP A 193 2.22 -8.02 -3.96
#